data_AF-A0A5K0UWQ8-F1
#
_entry.id   AF-A0A5K0UWQ8-F1
#
_cell.length_a   1.000
_cell.length_b   1.000
_cell.length_c   1.000
_cell.angle_alpha   90.00
_cell.angle_beta   90.00
_cell.angle_gamma   90.00
#
_symmetry.space_group_name_H-M   'P 1'
#
loop_
_entity.id
_entity.type
_entity.pdbx_description
1 polymer ?
#
loop_
_entity_poly.entity_id
_entity_poly.type
_entity_poly.pdbx_seq_one_letter_code
_entity_poly.pdbx_strand_id
1 'polypeptide(L)' 'VGVLIGKAGDTIRYLQYNSGAKIQITRDVDADPSSTTRSVELIGTPENINKAEQLIKDVIAE' A
#
# COMPACT_ATOMS: atom_id res chain seq x y z
N VAL A 1 -2.94 -0.68 -10.10
CA VAL A 1 -2.10 0.17 -9.21
C VAL A 1 -2.73 1.52 -8.84
N GLY A 2 -3.78 1.99 -9.53
CA GLY A 2 -4.37 3.31 -9.23
C GLY A 2 -5.11 3.42 -7.89
N VAL A 3 -5.65 2.32 -7.37
CA VAL A 3 -6.52 2.33 -6.17
C VAL A 3 -5.72 2.53 -4.87
N LEU A 4 -4.61 1.80 -4.68
CA LEU A 4 -3.79 1.89 -3.46
C LEU A 4 -3.07 3.23 -3.30
N ILE A 5 -2.56 3.80 -4.39
CA ILE A 5 -1.95 5.14 -4.34
C ILE A 5 -3.07 6.19 -4.20
N GLY A 6 -4.17 5.99 -4.92
CA GLY A 6 -5.26 6.96 -4.99
C GLY A 6 -4.89 8.20 -5.80
N LYS A 7 -5.88 9.07 -6.01
CA LYS A 7 -5.64 10.37 -6.65
C LYS A 7 -4.68 11.18 -5.78
N ALA A 8 -3.63 11.74 -6.39
CA ALA A 8 -2.59 12.53 -5.71
C ALA A 8 -1.86 11.84 -4.53
N GLY A 9 -1.98 10.52 -4.36
CA GLY A 9 -1.40 9.81 -3.22
C GLY A 9 -2.27 9.84 -1.95
N ASP A 10 -3.55 10.20 -2.03
CA ASP A 10 -4.40 10.35 -0.85
C ASP A 10 -4.71 9.01 -0.17
N THR A 11 -5.00 7.96 -0.94
CA THR A 11 -5.30 6.64 -0.38
C THR A 11 -4.10 6.07 0.36
N ILE A 12 -2.89 6.12 -0.22
CA ILE A 12 -1.70 5.62 0.48
C ILE A 12 -1.39 6.43 1.74
N ARG A 13 -1.60 7.76 1.72
CA ARG A 13 -1.44 8.59 2.93
C ARG A 13 -2.45 8.21 4.01
N TYR A 14 -3.71 7.99 3.63
CA TYR A 14 -4.75 7.53 4.54
C TYR A 14 -4.40 6.18 5.15
N LEU A 15 -3.95 5.21 4.33
CA LEU A 15 -3.56 3.89 4.80
C LEU A 15 -2.40 3.96 5.80
N GLN A 16 -1.37 4.76 5.50
CA GLN A 16 -0.23 4.97 6.41
C GLN A 16 -0.67 5.64 7.72
N TYR A 17 -1.51 6.68 7.62
CA TYR A 17 -1.98 7.42 8.79
C TYR A 17 -2.82 6.55 9.73
N ASN A 18 -3.76 5.77 9.19
CA ASN A 18 -4.66 4.95 9.99
C ASN A 18 -3.99 3.69 10.55
N SER A 19 -3.05 3.10 9.82
CA SER A 19 -2.31 1.94 10.29
C SER A 19 -1.16 2.28 11.24
N GLY A 20 -0.61 3.49 11.15
CA GLY A 20 0.65 3.84 11.81
C GLY A 20 1.87 3.10 11.22
N ALA A 21 1.69 2.39 10.10
CA ALA A 21 2.77 1.77 9.36
C ALA A 21 3.21 2.68 8.20
N LYS A 22 4.49 2.63 7.87
CA LYS A 22 5.01 3.20 6.63
C LYS A 22 4.78 2.18 5.51
N ILE A 23 4.25 2.65 4.38
CA ILE A 23 3.86 1.84 3.23
C ILE A 23 4.67 2.32 2.02
N GLN A 24 5.53 1.47 1.47
CA GLN A 24 6.33 1.78 0.29
C GLN A 24 5.92 0.88 -0.86
N ILE A 25 5.47 1.48 -1.97
CA ILE A 25 5.10 0.75 -3.19
C ILE A 25 6.30 0.81 -4.15
N THR A 26 6.68 -0.32 -4.72
CA THR A 26 7.74 -0.37 -5.75
C THR A 26 7.32 0.48 -6.95
N ARG A 27 8.21 1.38 -7.39
CA ARG A 27 7.93 2.28 -8.51
C ARG A 27 7.86 1.49 -9.82
N ASP A 28 7.12 2.03 -10.78
CA ASP A 28 6.91 1.38 -12.09
C ASP A 28 8.21 1.15 -12.87
N VAL A 29 9.26 1.94 -12.61
CA VAL A 29 10.59 1.78 -13.23
C VAL A 29 11.36 0.57 -12.73
N ASP A 30 11.04 0.08 -11.53
CA ASP A 30 11.72 -1.06 -10.86
C ASP A 30 10.87 -2.33 -10.93
N ALA A 31 9.67 -2.23 -11.49
CA ALA A 31 8.69 -3.29 -11.46
C ALA A 31 8.56 -3.94 -12.83
N ASP A 32 8.58 -5.27 -12.85
CA ASP A 32 8.51 -6.06 -14.07
C ASP A 32 7.31 -5.63 -14.93
N PRO A 33 7.52 -5.22 -16.21
CA PRO A 33 6.45 -4.87 -17.13
C PRO A 33 5.43 -5.99 -17.34
N SER A 34 5.82 -7.24 -17.11
CA SER A 34 4.96 -8.42 -17.18
C SER A 34 4.20 -8.69 -15.87
N SER A 35 4.59 -8.07 -14.76
CA SER A 35 3.90 -8.24 -13.48
C SER A 35 2.69 -7.33 -13.40
N THR A 36 1.52 -7.95 -13.24
CA THR A 36 0.25 -7.25 -12.95
C THR A 36 0.18 -6.78 -11.49
N THR A 37 1.14 -7.19 -10.65
CA THR A 37 1.18 -6.88 -9.21
C THR A 37 2.41 -6.04 -8.88
N ARG A 38 2.26 -5.10 -7.94
CA ARG A 38 3.35 -4.31 -7.37
C ARG A 38 3.59 -4.77 -5.95
N SER A 39 4.85 -4.94 -5.58
CA SER A 39 5.21 -5.28 -4.20
C SER A 39 5.00 -4.06 -3.31
N VAL A 40 4.44 -4.31 -2.13
CA VAL A 40 4.24 -3.30 -1.09
C VAL A 40 5.07 -3.70 0.11
N GLU A 41 5.93 -2.79 0.57
CA GLU A 41 6.73 -2.95 1.78
C GLU A 41 6.04 -2.22 2.94
N LEU A 42 5.81 -2.94 4.04
CA LEU A 42 5.20 -2.43 5.26
C LEU A 42 6.25 -2.38 6.36
N ILE A 43 6.43 -1.20 6.96
CA ILE A 43 7.43 -0.96 7.99
C ILE A 43 6.74 -0.37 9.22
N GLY A 44 6.86 -1.04 10.36
CA GLY A 44 6.24 -0.62 11.61
C GLY A 44 6.29 -1.70 12.68
N THR A 45 5.53 -1.52 13.76
CA THR A 45 5.29 -2.59 14.74
C THR A 45 4.44 -3.71 14.11
N PRO A 46 4.47 -4.94 14.64
CA PRO A 46 3.61 -6.01 14.15
C PRO A 46 2.12 -5.65 14.15
N GLU A 47 1.65 -4.90 15.14
CA GLU A 47 0.26 -4.41 15.21
C GLU A 47 -0.06 -3.44 14.07
N ASN A 48 0.82 -2.46 13.83
CA ASN A 48 0.65 -1.49 12.75
C ASN A 48 0.69 -2.17 11.37
N ILE A 49 1.58 -3.16 11.20
CA ILE A 49 1.69 -3.94 9.95
C ILE A 49 0.41 -4.73 9.70
N ASN A 50 -0.09 -5.48 10.69
CA ASN A 50 -1.35 -6.22 10.56
C ASN A 50 -2.52 -5.29 10.22
N LYS A 51 -2.59 -4.13 10.87
CA LYS A 51 -3.62 -3.12 10.59
C LYS A 51 -3.50 -2.55 9.17
N ALA A 52 -2.29 -2.26 8.71
CA ALA A 52 -2.04 -1.80 7.34
C ALA A 52 -2.46 -2.85 6.31
N GLU A 53 -2.14 -4.12 6.54
CA GLU A 53 -2.50 -5.23 5.66
C GLU A 53 -4.02 -5.37 5.54
N GLN A 54 -4.75 -5.23 6.65
CA GLN A 54 -6.20 -5.29 6.67
C GLN A 54 -6.84 -4.13 5.87
N LEU A 55 -6.40 -2.90 6.12
CA LEU A 55 -6.88 -1.72 5.38
C LEU A 55 -6.55 -1.79 3.88
N ILE A 56 -5.39 -2.34 3.51
CA ILE A 56 -5.01 -2.58 2.12
C ILE A 56 -5.95 -3.59 1.46
N LYS A 57 -6.27 -4.69 2.14
CA LYS A 57 -7.21 -5.71 1.64
C LYS A 57 -8.59 -5.12 1.41
N ASP A 58 -9.08 -4.31 2.34
CA ASP A 58 -10.39 -3.66 2.22
C ASP A 58 -10.42 -2.73 0.99
N VAL A 59 -9.37 -1.93 0.78
CA VAL A 59 -9.25 -1.02 -0.38
C VAL A 59 -9.14 -1.76 -1.72
N ILE A 60 -8.59 -2.98 -1.75
CA ILE A 60 -8.47 -3.79 -2.97
C ILE A 60 -9.77 -4.57 -3.26
N ALA A 61 -10.54 -4.90 -2.22
CA ALA A 61 -11.78 -5.65 -2.33
C ALA A 61 -12.96 -4.82 -2.86
N GLU A 62 -12.81 -3.50 -2.93
CA GLU A 62 -13.79 -2.53 -3.44
C GLU A 62 -13.54 -2.16 -4.91
#